data_AF-K1PWM1-F1
#
_entry.id   AF-K1PWM1-F1
#
_cell.length_a   1.000
_cell.length_b   1.000
_cell.length_c   1.000
_cell.angle_alpha   90.00
_cell.angle_beta   90.00
_cell.angle_gamma   90.00
#
_symmetry.space_group_name_H-M   'P 1'
#
loop_
_entity.id
_entity.type
_entity.pdbx_description
1 polymer ?
#
loop_
_entity_poly.entity_id
_entity_poly.type
_entity_poly.pdbx_seq_one_letter_code
_entity_poly.pdbx_strand_id
1 'polypeptide(L)'
;MYRYGKEIDSVHIHQALLNFLDFLKSKSSPVLIGHNIGSYDVPILSRLLEEFGLLAAFLQLISGCIDTLKLARKVFSKSEIPNYKQSTLVKAFLGKDYDAHNALEDVKSLYQLFEEKLHSHCRNVDIFPFHLAKLEASYASLVLEKKISKAVARRLANSGLGLNHLHLSFKRDRNAGVKSILQERGFKGKTVRCFQTFFEDTHSEE
;
A
#
# COMPACT_ATOMS: atom_id res chain seq x y z
N MET A 1 -27.61 10.79 3.30
CA MET A 1 -26.35 11.56 3.53
C MET A 1 -26.61 13.02 3.12
N TYR A 2 -25.92 14.03 3.67
CA TYR A 2 -26.16 15.44 3.28
C TYR A 2 -24.88 16.10 2.74
N ARG A 3 -25.00 16.91 1.68
CA ARG A 3 -23.95 17.77 1.13
C ARG A 3 -24.48 19.21 1.02
N TYR A 4 -23.83 20.16 1.71
CA TYR A 4 -24.28 21.56 1.81
C TYR A 4 -25.76 21.70 2.20
N GLY A 5 -26.20 20.88 3.16
CA GLY A 5 -27.59 20.89 3.64
C GLY A 5 -28.61 20.21 2.72
N LYS A 6 -28.20 19.71 1.55
CA LYS A 6 -29.07 18.94 0.65
C LYS A 6 -28.89 17.46 0.87
N GLU A 7 -29.99 16.73 0.97
CA GLU A 7 -29.98 15.28 0.99
C GLU A 7 -29.47 14.78 -0.36
N ILE A 8 -28.60 13.77 -0.31
CA ILE A 8 -28.08 13.09 -1.48
C ILE A 8 -28.32 11.59 -1.33
N ASP A 9 -28.58 10.96 -2.47
CA ASP A 9 -28.70 9.51 -2.56
C ASP A 9 -27.42 8.85 -2.03
N SER A 10 -27.62 7.87 -1.16
CA SER A 10 -26.54 7.14 -0.52
C SER A 10 -26.95 5.70 -0.29
N VAL A 11 -25.97 4.80 -0.30
CA VAL A 11 -26.17 3.39 0.02
C VAL A 11 -25.48 3.06 1.34
N HIS A 12 -25.87 1.95 1.96
CA HIS A 12 -25.18 1.43 3.13
C HIS A 12 -23.72 1.12 2.80
N ILE A 13 -22.80 1.37 3.74
CA ILE A 13 -21.35 1.22 3.50
C ILE A 13 -20.98 -0.20 3.02
N HIS A 14 -21.62 -1.24 3.54
CA HIS A 14 -21.42 -2.61 3.08
C HIS A 14 -21.76 -2.76 1.59
N GLN A 15 -22.90 -2.20 1.14
CA GLN A 15 -23.29 -2.25 -0.27
C GLN A 15 -22.32 -1.43 -1.14
N ALA A 16 -21.84 -0.29 -0.66
CA ALA A 16 -20.83 0.50 -1.36
C ALA A 16 -19.53 -0.30 -1.57
N LEU A 17 -19.07 -1.05 -0.55
CA LEU A 17 -17.89 -1.92 -0.67
C LEU A 17 -18.12 -3.06 -1.67
N LEU A 18 -19.28 -3.71 -1.65
CA LEU A 18 -19.61 -4.76 -2.62
C LEU A 18 -19.59 -4.21 -4.05
N ASN A 19 -20.24 -3.07 -4.28
CA ASN A 19 -20.22 -2.40 -5.58
C ASN A 19 -18.79 -2.03 -6.01
N PHE A 20 -17.95 -1.61 -5.05
CA PHE A 20 -16.54 -1.31 -5.34
C PHE A 20 -15.74 -2.56 -5.70
N LEU A 21 -15.94 -3.67 -5.01
CA LEU A 21 -15.32 -4.96 -5.35
C LEU A 21 -15.75 -5.42 -6.76
N ASP A 22 -17.03 -5.27 -7.12
CA ASP A 22 -17.51 -5.61 -8.45
C ASP A 22 -16.93 -4.70 -9.54
N PHE A 23 -16.78 -3.40 -9.24
CA PHE A 23 -16.05 -2.48 -10.11
C PHE A 23 -14.59 -2.91 -10.30
N LEU A 24 -13.90 -3.34 -9.24
CA LEU A 24 -12.51 -3.82 -9.33
C LEU A 24 -12.39 -5.13 -10.11
N LYS A 25 -13.33 -6.08 -9.94
CA LYS A 25 -13.41 -7.31 -10.76
C LYS A 25 -13.53 -7.00 -12.25
N SER A 26 -14.16 -5.89 -12.60
CA SER A 26 -14.29 -5.43 -13.98
C SER A 26 -12.94 -4.93 -14.57
N LYS A 27 -11.86 -4.90 -13.78
CA LYS A 27 -10.53 -4.42 -14.17
C LYS A 27 -9.51 -5.54 -14.04
N SER A 28 -8.47 -5.51 -14.87
CA SER A 28 -7.40 -6.50 -14.84
C SER A 28 -6.38 -6.20 -13.72
N SER A 29 -6.66 -6.64 -12.50
CA SER A 29 -5.78 -6.51 -11.32
C SER A 29 -5.22 -5.08 -11.11
N PRO A 30 -6.07 -4.06 -10.92
CA PRO A 30 -5.66 -2.66 -10.88
C PRO A 30 -4.70 -2.31 -9.73
N VAL A 31 -3.95 -1.24 -9.92
CA VAL A 31 -3.20 -0.54 -8.85
C VAL A 31 -4.02 0.66 -8.39
N LEU A 32 -4.20 0.80 -7.08
CA LEU A 32 -4.93 1.93 -6.51
C LEU A 32 -4.01 3.14 -6.35
N ILE A 33 -4.40 4.26 -6.94
CA ILE A 33 -3.59 5.49 -6.92
C ILE A 33 -4.34 6.54 -6.09
N GLY A 34 -3.64 7.15 -5.14
CA GLY A 34 -4.21 8.21 -4.32
C GLY A 34 -3.14 9.13 -3.75
N HIS A 35 -3.53 10.32 -3.35
CA HIS A 35 -2.62 11.31 -2.77
C HIS A 35 -2.59 11.18 -1.25
N ASN A 36 -1.42 10.83 -0.68
CA ASN A 36 -1.28 10.44 0.73
C ASN A 36 -2.09 9.18 1.11
N ILE A 37 -2.37 8.32 0.11
CA ILE A 37 -3.28 7.18 0.23
C ILE A 37 -2.86 6.19 1.33
N GLY A 38 -1.55 5.99 1.52
CA GLY A 38 -1.03 5.05 2.51
C GLY A 38 -1.27 5.48 3.96
N SER A 39 -1.42 6.79 4.20
CA SER A 39 -1.63 7.33 5.55
C SER A 39 -3.10 7.63 5.84
N TYR A 40 -3.94 7.76 4.81
CA TYR A 40 -5.31 8.24 4.94
C TYR A 40 -6.35 7.20 4.49
N ASP A 41 -6.45 6.96 3.19
CA ASP A 41 -7.53 6.12 2.63
C ASP A 41 -7.33 4.62 2.95
N VAL A 42 -6.10 4.11 2.82
CA VAL A 42 -5.79 2.69 3.03
C VAL A 42 -6.18 2.22 4.45
N PRO A 43 -5.81 2.91 5.54
CA PRO A 43 -6.24 2.51 6.89
C PRO A 43 -7.77 2.46 7.06
N ILE A 44 -8.49 3.45 6.53
CA ILE A 44 -9.95 3.52 6.63
C ILE A 44 -10.59 2.37 5.85
N LEU A 45 -10.18 2.19 4.59
CA LEU A 45 -10.71 1.13 3.74
C LEU A 45 -10.35 -0.26 4.27
N SER A 46 -9.13 -0.48 4.76
CA SER A 46 -8.72 -1.77 5.36
C SER A 46 -9.61 -2.12 6.54
N ARG A 47 -9.86 -1.16 7.44
CA ARG A 47 -10.74 -1.38 8.60
C ARG A 47 -12.15 -1.79 8.18
N LEU A 48 -12.74 -1.06 7.23
CA LEU A 48 -14.09 -1.35 6.75
C LEU A 48 -14.16 -2.70 6.03
N LEU A 49 -13.17 -3.03 5.20
CA LEU A 49 -13.10 -4.33 4.55
C LEU A 49 -12.95 -5.48 5.55
N GLU A 50 -12.23 -5.27 6.65
CA GLU A 50 -12.10 -6.26 7.72
C GLU A 50 -13.40 -6.45 8.49
N GLU A 51 -14.06 -5.35 8.85
CA GLU A 51 -15.34 -5.35 9.56
C GLU A 51 -16.41 -6.16 8.83
N PHE A 52 -16.43 -6.10 7.50
CA PHE A 52 -17.37 -6.87 6.67
C PHE A 52 -16.79 -8.19 6.12
N GLY A 53 -15.58 -8.60 6.53
CA GLY A 53 -14.97 -9.86 6.06
C GLY A 53 -14.58 -9.89 4.57
N LEU A 54 -14.48 -8.71 3.93
CA LEU A 54 -14.20 -8.54 2.50
C LEU A 54 -12.71 -8.38 2.17
N LEU A 55 -11.84 -8.21 3.17
CA LEU A 55 -10.41 -7.90 2.95
C LEU A 55 -9.70 -8.95 2.08
N ALA A 56 -9.90 -10.24 2.33
CA ALA A 56 -9.22 -11.30 1.59
C ALA A 56 -9.60 -11.29 0.10
N ALA A 57 -10.90 -11.16 -0.19
CA ALA A 57 -11.39 -11.04 -1.56
C ALA A 57 -10.85 -9.79 -2.23
N PHE A 58 -10.87 -8.64 -1.54
CA PHE A 58 -10.34 -7.38 -2.05
C PHE A 58 -8.85 -7.47 -2.41
N LEU A 59 -8.02 -8.09 -1.55
CA LEU A 59 -6.58 -8.24 -1.80
C LEU A 59 -6.25 -9.11 -3.01
N GLN A 60 -7.16 -9.99 -3.44
CA GLN A 60 -7.01 -10.78 -4.67
C GLN A 60 -7.34 -9.97 -5.94
N LEU A 61 -8.06 -8.85 -5.80
CA LEU A 61 -8.52 -8.03 -6.93
C LEU A 61 -7.55 -6.91 -7.30
N ILE A 62 -6.57 -6.58 -6.46
CA ILE A 62 -5.65 -5.46 -6.70
C ILE A 62 -4.19 -5.91 -6.69
N SER A 63 -3.36 -5.20 -7.43
CA SER A 63 -1.91 -5.45 -7.48
C SER A 63 -1.11 -4.66 -6.44
N GLY A 64 -1.71 -3.62 -5.85
CA GLY A 64 -1.06 -2.75 -4.86
C GLY A 64 -1.57 -1.31 -4.92
N CYS A 65 -0.81 -0.41 -4.31
CA CYS A 65 -1.15 1.01 -4.21
C CYS A 65 0.03 1.91 -4.60
N ILE A 66 -0.24 3.10 -5.11
CA ILE A 66 0.74 4.17 -5.33
C ILE A 66 0.31 5.41 -4.53
N ASP A 67 1.24 5.96 -3.76
CA ASP A 67 1.06 7.19 -3.01
C ASP A 67 1.68 8.37 -3.78
N THR A 68 0.83 9.17 -4.44
CA THR A 68 1.29 10.27 -5.30
C THR A 68 1.92 11.41 -4.51
N LEU A 69 1.69 11.52 -3.19
CA LEU A 69 2.39 12.49 -2.35
C LEU A 69 3.89 12.13 -2.26
N LYS A 70 4.20 10.84 -2.11
CA LYS A 70 5.59 10.35 -2.11
C LYS A 70 6.23 10.52 -3.47
N LEU A 71 5.48 10.27 -4.55
CA LEU A 71 5.97 10.45 -5.91
C LEU A 71 6.24 11.93 -6.22
N ALA A 72 5.30 12.83 -5.90
CA ALA A 72 5.45 14.27 -6.07
C ALA A 72 6.69 14.82 -5.35
N ARG A 73 7.00 14.33 -4.14
CA ARG A 73 8.21 14.71 -3.40
C ARG A 73 9.53 14.29 -4.05
N LYS A 74 9.50 13.29 -4.94
CA LYS A 74 10.66 12.84 -5.71
C LYS A 74 10.82 13.62 -7.01
N VAL A 75 9.71 14.03 -7.60
CA VAL A 75 9.67 14.68 -8.92
C VAL A 75 9.85 16.19 -8.81
N PHE A 76 9.16 16.83 -7.86
CA PHE A 76 9.13 18.29 -7.74
C PHE A 76 9.97 18.77 -6.56
N SER A 77 10.75 19.83 -6.80
CA SER A 77 11.53 20.49 -5.76
C SER A 77 10.65 21.38 -4.88
N LYS A 78 11.02 21.50 -3.60
CA LYS A 78 10.39 22.48 -2.68
C LYS A 78 10.62 23.93 -3.09
N SER A 79 11.58 24.21 -3.97
CA SER A 79 11.78 25.55 -4.52
C SER A 79 10.69 25.94 -5.52
N GLU A 80 9.98 24.97 -6.11
CA GLU A 80 8.95 25.21 -7.14
C GLU A 80 7.55 25.37 -6.54
N ILE A 81 7.31 24.81 -5.35
CA ILE A 81 5.99 24.75 -4.73
C ILE A 81 6.05 24.99 -3.22
N PRO A 82 5.07 25.70 -2.63
CA PRO A 82 5.08 26.00 -1.20
C PRO A 82 4.79 24.77 -0.33
N ASN A 83 4.07 23.79 -0.88
CA ASN A 83 3.76 22.52 -0.23
C ASN A 83 3.33 21.48 -1.28
N TYR A 84 3.19 20.22 -0.85
CA TYR A 84 2.82 19.11 -1.72
C TYR A 84 1.34 18.70 -1.62
N LYS A 85 0.44 19.58 -1.16
CA LYS A 85 -1.00 19.27 -1.17
C LYS A 85 -1.45 19.12 -2.63
N GLN A 86 -2.38 18.20 -2.88
CA GLN A 86 -2.93 17.97 -4.22
C GLN A 86 -3.39 19.26 -4.91
N SER A 87 -4.18 20.10 -4.23
CA SER A 87 -4.64 21.38 -4.79
C SER A 87 -3.50 22.32 -5.17
N THR A 88 -2.41 22.35 -4.39
CA THR A 88 -1.23 23.14 -4.72
C THR A 88 -0.52 22.59 -5.96
N LEU A 89 -0.38 21.27 -6.06
CA LEU A 89 0.25 20.61 -7.22
C LEU A 89 -0.58 20.80 -8.49
N VAL A 90 -1.90 20.62 -8.42
CA VAL A 90 -2.82 20.82 -9.55
C VAL A 90 -2.77 22.27 -10.02
N LYS A 91 -2.83 23.25 -9.11
CA LYS A 91 -2.71 24.66 -9.46
C LYS A 91 -1.36 24.98 -10.11
N ALA A 92 -0.26 24.53 -9.51
CA ALA A 92 1.09 24.84 -9.98
C ALA A 92 1.41 24.21 -11.35
N PHE A 93 1.01 22.95 -11.57
CA PHE A 93 1.46 22.18 -12.74
C PHE A 93 0.41 22.02 -13.83
N LEU A 94 -0.89 22.18 -13.50
CA LEU A 94 -1.98 22.10 -14.48
C LEU A 94 -2.68 23.45 -14.68
N GLY A 95 -2.38 24.47 -13.86
CA GLY A 95 -2.99 25.79 -13.98
C GLY A 95 -4.48 25.84 -13.63
N LYS A 96 -4.97 24.89 -12.82
CA LYS A 96 -6.40 24.74 -12.49
C LYS A 96 -6.63 24.80 -10.98
N ASP A 97 -7.78 25.33 -10.59
CA ASP A 97 -8.36 25.15 -9.26
C ASP A 97 -9.56 24.20 -9.38
N TYR A 98 -9.88 23.47 -8.30
CA TYR A 98 -11.00 22.53 -8.29
C TYR A 98 -11.61 22.42 -6.88
N ASP A 99 -12.83 21.88 -6.79
CA ASP A 99 -13.52 21.65 -5.50
C ASP A 99 -12.91 20.45 -4.77
N ALA A 100 -11.90 20.71 -3.94
CA ALA A 100 -11.23 19.71 -3.10
C ALA A 100 -12.08 19.17 -1.93
N HIS A 101 -13.38 19.50 -1.88
CA HIS A 101 -14.35 18.89 -0.97
C HIS A 101 -15.28 17.91 -1.70
N ASN A 102 -15.01 17.63 -2.98
CA ASN A 102 -15.72 16.65 -3.78
C ASN A 102 -14.76 15.53 -4.20
N ALA A 103 -14.95 14.35 -3.61
CA ALA A 103 -14.09 13.18 -3.88
C ALA A 103 -13.97 12.82 -5.38
N LEU A 104 -15.03 13.04 -6.18
CA LEU A 104 -14.96 12.78 -7.62
C LEU A 104 -14.08 13.80 -8.34
N GLU A 105 -14.16 15.08 -7.97
CA GLU A 105 -13.31 16.13 -8.54
C GLU A 105 -11.85 16.02 -8.06
N ASP A 106 -11.64 15.58 -6.81
CA ASP A 106 -10.32 15.19 -6.31
C ASP A 106 -9.70 14.07 -7.16
N VAL A 107 -10.44 12.99 -7.44
CA VAL A 107 -9.92 11.86 -8.23
C VAL A 107 -9.66 12.26 -9.68
N LYS A 108 -10.54 13.04 -10.32
CA LYS A 108 -10.34 13.52 -11.70
C LYS A 108 -9.10 14.42 -11.81
N SER A 109 -8.96 15.36 -10.88
CA SER A 109 -7.83 16.30 -10.86
C SER A 109 -6.52 15.56 -10.53
N LEU A 110 -6.57 14.59 -9.63
CA LEU A 110 -5.42 13.72 -9.34
C LEU A 110 -5.03 12.87 -10.54
N TYR A 111 -6.00 12.29 -11.25
CA TYR A 111 -5.74 11.50 -12.46
C TYR A 111 -5.02 12.34 -13.51
N GLN A 112 -5.51 13.55 -13.80
CA GLN A 112 -4.86 14.45 -14.75
C GLN A 112 -3.43 14.81 -14.32
N LEU A 113 -3.23 15.14 -13.03
CA LEU A 113 -1.89 15.44 -12.49
C LEU A 113 -0.95 14.23 -12.60
N PHE A 114 -1.48 13.04 -12.31
CA PHE A 114 -0.71 11.81 -12.39
C PHE A 114 -0.27 11.53 -13.82
N GLU A 115 -1.21 11.48 -14.77
CA GLU A 115 -0.92 11.18 -16.18
C GLU A 115 0.07 12.18 -16.79
N GLU A 116 -0.15 13.49 -16.58
CA GLU A 116 0.66 14.51 -17.26
C GLU A 116 2.03 14.71 -16.63
N LYS A 117 2.19 14.49 -15.32
CA LYS A 117 3.39 14.93 -14.59
C LYS A 117 4.09 13.83 -13.80
N LEU A 118 3.39 12.80 -13.33
CA LEU A 118 3.95 11.83 -12.40
C LEU A 118 4.12 10.43 -13.00
N HIS A 119 3.27 10.03 -13.95
CA HIS A 119 3.22 8.66 -14.47
C HIS A 119 4.56 8.22 -15.07
N SER A 120 5.20 9.09 -15.87
CA SER A 120 6.53 8.83 -16.46
C SER A 120 7.67 8.65 -15.43
N HIS A 121 7.45 9.08 -14.18
CA HIS A 121 8.41 8.96 -13.09
C HIS A 121 8.11 7.77 -12.17
N CYS A 122 6.96 7.11 -12.35
CA CYS A 122 6.55 5.99 -11.53
C CYS A 122 7.38 4.75 -11.87
N ARG A 123 7.88 4.06 -10.84
CA ARG A 123 8.62 2.80 -10.97
C ARG A 123 7.91 1.71 -10.18
N ASN A 124 8.21 0.44 -10.47
CA ASN A 124 7.66 -0.69 -9.73
C ASN A 124 7.93 -0.61 -8.21
N VAL A 125 9.02 0.05 -7.79
CA VAL A 125 9.36 0.27 -6.37
C VAL A 125 8.45 1.28 -5.66
N ASP A 126 7.64 2.04 -6.40
CA ASP A 126 6.65 2.97 -5.85
C ASP A 126 5.32 2.28 -5.52
N ILE A 127 5.10 1.08 -6.06
CA ILE A 127 3.93 0.26 -5.75
C ILE A 127 4.17 -0.43 -4.41
N PHE A 128 3.28 -0.20 -3.45
CA PHE A 128 3.33 -0.83 -2.14
C PHE A 128 2.10 -1.72 -1.89
N PRO A 129 2.20 -2.79 -1.09
CA PRO A 129 1.07 -3.64 -0.76
C PRO A 129 0.00 -2.89 0.04
N PHE A 130 -1.28 -3.11 -0.25
CA PHE A 130 -2.38 -2.45 0.46
C PHE A 130 -2.32 -2.67 1.99
N HIS A 131 -2.00 -3.88 2.43
CA HIS A 131 -1.91 -4.26 3.84
C HIS A 131 -0.49 -4.04 4.43
N LEU A 132 0.28 -3.09 3.89
CA LEU A 132 1.66 -2.81 4.29
C LEU A 132 1.83 -2.64 5.82
N ALA A 133 0.92 -1.92 6.48
CA ALA A 133 1.01 -1.69 7.93
C ALA A 133 0.95 -3.00 8.72
N LYS A 134 0.09 -3.96 8.30
CA LYS A 134 0.00 -5.29 8.92
C LYS A 134 1.25 -6.12 8.66
N LEU A 135 1.80 -6.04 7.44
CA LEU A 135 3.06 -6.71 7.10
C LEU A 135 4.22 -6.15 7.94
N GLU A 136 4.35 -4.82 8.07
CA GLU A 136 5.37 -4.20 8.92
C GLU A 136 5.20 -4.62 10.39
N ALA A 137 3.96 -4.64 10.90
CA ALA A 137 3.66 -5.04 12.27
C ALA A 137 4.01 -6.51 12.57
N SER A 138 3.94 -7.40 11.57
CA SER A 138 4.30 -8.81 11.75
C SER A 138 5.75 -9.04 12.14
N TYR A 139 6.63 -8.05 11.95
CA TYR A 139 8.04 -8.10 12.32
C TYR A 139 8.38 -7.36 13.62
N ALA A 140 7.38 -6.85 14.36
CA ALA A 140 7.59 -5.97 15.51
C ALA A 140 8.49 -6.60 16.59
N SER A 141 8.26 -7.87 16.95
CA SER A 141 9.08 -8.60 17.93
C SER A 141 10.54 -8.70 17.49
N LEU A 142 10.81 -9.10 16.25
CA LEU A 142 12.18 -9.22 15.73
C LEU A 142 12.91 -7.85 15.68
N VAL A 143 12.17 -6.76 15.47
CA VAL A 143 12.74 -5.41 15.52
C VAL A 143 13.06 -5.00 16.96
N LEU A 144 12.17 -5.28 17.91
CA LEU A 144 12.37 -4.99 19.33
C LEU A 144 13.54 -5.80 19.91
N GLU A 145 13.65 -7.06 19.54
CA GLU A 145 14.75 -7.97 19.89
C GLU A 145 16.05 -7.67 19.14
N LYS A 146 16.07 -6.65 18.26
CA LYS A 146 17.22 -6.25 17.44
C LYS A 146 17.75 -7.37 16.52
N LYS A 147 16.94 -8.39 16.23
CA LYS A 147 17.25 -9.43 15.24
C LYS A 147 17.32 -8.86 13.83
N ILE A 148 16.46 -7.88 13.52
CA ILE A 148 16.49 -7.11 12.27
C ILE A 148 16.30 -5.62 12.53
N SER A 149 16.75 -4.78 11.60
CA SER A 149 16.49 -3.34 11.66
C SER A 149 15.08 -2.99 11.16
N LYS A 150 14.53 -1.85 11.60
CA LYS A 150 13.28 -1.29 11.09
C LYS A 150 13.28 -1.10 9.56
N ALA A 151 14.45 -0.75 8.99
CA ALA A 151 14.61 -0.62 7.55
C ALA A 151 14.48 -1.96 6.81
N VAL A 152 15.00 -3.06 7.38
CA VAL A 152 14.84 -4.40 6.82
C VAL A 152 13.39 -4.86 6.91
N ALA A 153 12.74 -4.68 8.08
CA ALA A 153 11.32 -4.99 8.26
C ALA A 153 10.43 -4.27 7.23
N ARG A 154 10.66 -2.96 7.04
CA ARG A 154 9.97 -2.16 6.02
C ARG A 154 10.20 -2.67 4.61
N ARG A 155 11.44 -3.04 4.25
CA ARG A 155 11.74 -3.60 2.92
C ARG A 155 11.01 -4.93 2.68
N LEU A 156 10.98 -5.81 3.68
CA LEU A 156 10.25 -7.09 3.61
C LEU A 156 8.75 -6.84 3.39
N ALA A 157 8.16 -5.97 4.21
CA ALA A 157 6.77 -5.60 4.10
C ALA A 157 6.43 -4.98 2.74
N ASN A 158 7.27 -4.08 2.20
CA ASN A 158 7.08 -3.53 0.86
C ASN A 158 7.19 -4.57 -0.26
N SER A 159 7.88 -5.69 -0.03
CA SER A 159 7.91 -6.81 -0.98
C SER A 159 6.68 -7.71 -0.92
N GLY A 160 5.70 -7.40 -0.07
CA GLY A 160 4.51 -8.23 0.19
C GLY A 160 4.75 -9.38 1.16
N LEU A 161 5.95 -9.45 1.78
CA LEU A 161 6.29 -10.50 2.72
C LEU A 161 6.00 -10.05 4.15
N GLY A 162 5.27 -10.89 4.88
CA GLY A 162 5.09 -10.79 6.32
C GLY A 162 5.74 -12.00 6.98
N LEU A 163 5.90 -11.98 8.31
CA LEU A 163 6.56 -13.06 9.04
C LEU A 163 5.89 -14.41 8.81
N ASN A 164 4.54 -14.45 8.75
CA ASN A 164 3.78 -15.66 8.46
C ASN A 164 4.06 -16.22 7.05
N HIS A 165 4.34 -15.40 6.05
CA HIS A 165 4.72 -15.88 4.71
C HIS A 165 6.06 -16.61 4.75
N LEU A 166 7.02 -16.08 5.52
CA LEU A 166 8.33 -16.72 5.70
C LEU A 166 8.20 -18.02 6.51
N HIS A 167 7.38 -18.02 7.56
CA HIS A 167 7.06 -19.20 8.37
C HIS A 167 6.43 -20.31 7.54
N LEU A 168 5.43 -19.99 6.71
CA LEU A 168 4.80 -20.96 5.82
C LEU A 168 5.80 -21.53 4.79
N SER A 169 6.73 -20.71 4.31
CA SER A 169 7.80 -21.16 3.42
C SER A 169 8.78 -22.09 4.13
N PHE A 170 9.11 -21.81 5.40
CA PHE A 170 9.90 -22.70 6.25
C PHE A 170 9.20 -24.02 6.54
N LYS A 171 7.89 -24.02 6.81
CA LYS A 171 7.12 -25.25 7.00
C LYS A 171 7.08 -26.12 5.74
N ARG A 172 7.10 -25.50 4.56
CA ARG A 172 7.05 -26.22 3.27
C ARG A 172 8.39 -26.85 2.88
N ASP A 173 9.49 -26.10 3.03
CA ASP A 173 10.81 -26.54 2.52
C ASP A 173 11.99 -26.04 3.38
N ARG A 174 11.74 -25.91 4.69
CA ARG A 174 12.73 -25.47 5.69
C ARG A 174 13.51 -24.25 5.21
N ASN A 175 14.83 -24.27 5.38
CA ASN A 175 15.73 -23.20 4.97
C ASN A 175 15.75 -22.95 3.47
N ALA A 176 15.49 -23.95 2.64
CA ALA A 176 15.46 -23.79 1.19
C ALA A 176 14.25 -22.94 0.77
N GLY A 177 13.08 -23.18 1.36
CA GLY A 177 11.88 -22.37 1.17
C GLY A 177 12.05 -20.91 1.57
N VAL A 178 12.61 -20.66 2.76
CA VAL A 178 12.92 -19.29 3.24
C VAL A 178 13.92 -18.58 2.31
N LYS A 179 14.92 -19.30 1.81
CA LYS A 179 15.92 -18.76 0.89
C LYS A 179 15.30 -18.38 -0.46
N SER A 180 14.51 -19.27 -1.07
CA SER A 180 13.88 -19.02 -2.38
C SER A 180 13.00 -17.78 -2.33
N ILE A 181 12.05 -17.71 -1.38
CA ILE A 181 11.10 -16.60 -1.32
C ILE A 181 11.79 -15.24 -1.06
N LEU A 182 12.84 -15.22 -0.23
CA LEU A 182 13.60 -14.00 0.04
C LEU A 182 14.46 -13.58 -1.15
N GLN A 183 15.11 -14.53 -1.85
CA GLN A 183 15.95 -14.23 -2.99
C GLN A 183 15.14 -13.74 -4.20
N GLU A 184 13.94 -14.29 -4.43
CA GLU A 184 12.99 -13.82 -5.45
C GLU A 184 12.59 -12.35 -5.22
N ARG A 185 12.58 -11.89 -3.97
CA ARG A 185 12.33 -10.49 -3.59
C ARG A 185 13.60 -9.64 -3.48
N GLY A 186 14.74 -10.17 -3.92
CA GLY A 186 16.02 -9.46 -3.96
C GLY A 186 16.78 -9.39 -2.64
N PHE A 187 16.39 -10.16 -1.61
CA PHE A 187 17.14 -10.26 -0.35
C PHE A 187 18.25 -11.31 -0.48
N LYS A 188 19.46 -10.97 -0.02
CA LYS A 188 20.64 -11.84 -0.12
C LYS A 188 21.49 -11.78 1.15
N GLY A 189 22.40 -12.74 1.30
CA GLY A 189 23.42 -12.75 2.34
C GLY A 189 22.85 -12.79 3.75
N LYS A 190 23.14 -11.74 4.55
CA LYS A 190 22.85 -11.65 5.99
C LYS A 190 21.36 -11.79 6.31
N THR A 191 20.46 -11.17 5.53
CA THR A 191 19.02 -11.22 5.80
C THR A 191 18.47 -12.64 5.68
N VAL A 192 18.88 -13.38 4.64
CA VAL A 192 18.42 -14.76 4.44
C VAL A 192 18.87 -15.64 5.60
N ARG A 193 20.15 -15.56 5.98
CA ARG A 193 20.71 -16.36 7.08
C ARG A 193 20.01 -16.04 8.41
N CYS A 194 19.73 -14.77 8.68
CA CYS A 194 19.02 -14.35 9.88
C CYS A 194 17.66 -15.04 10.04
N PHE A 195 16.85 -15.10 8.97
CA PHE A 195 15.55 -15.76 9.04
C PHE A 195 15.64 -17.29 9.09
N GLN A 196 16.61 -17.89 8.40
CA GLN A 196 16.86 -19.32 8.48
C GLN A 196 17.17 -19.74 9.93
N THR A 197 18.15 -19.10 10.56
CA THR A 197 18.50 -19.35 11.97
C THR A 197 17.33 -19.05 12.91
N PHE A 198 16.61 -17.93 12.71
CA PHE A 198 15.44 -17.61 13.52
C PHE A 198 14.40 -18.73 13.55
N PHE A 199 14.07 -19.31 12.38
CA PHE A 199 13.07 -20.38 12.30
C PHE A 199 13.61 -21.74 12.77
N GLU A 200 14.89 -22.02 12.59
CA GLU A 200 15.54 -23.20 13.18
C GLU A 200 15.46 -23.14 14.71
N ASP A 201 15.86 -22.03 15.32
CA ASP A 201 15.87 -21.87 16.77
C ASP A 201 14.45 -21.98 17.36
N THR A 202 13.43 -21.44 16.68
CA THR A 202 12.04 -21.52 17.16
C THR A 202 11.35 -22.87 16.94
N HIS A 203 11.86 -23.73 16.05
CA HIS A 203 11.26 -25.06 15.77
C HIS A 203 12.15 -26.23 16.20
N SER A 204 13.28 -25.94 16.86
CA SER A 204 14.09 -26.95 17.55
C SER A 204 13.59 -27.22 18.97
N GLU A 205 12.64 -26.39 19.45
CA GLU A 205 12.03 -26.46 20.79
C GLU A 205 10.63 -27.12 20.78
N GLU A 206 10.13 -27.57 19.62
CA GLU A 206 8.90 -28.40 19.46
C GLU A 206 9.25 -29.86 19.15
#